data_AF-A0A838ESZ3-F1
#
_entry.id   AF-A0A838ESZ3-F1
#
_cell.length_a   1.000
_cell.length_b   1.000
_cell.length_c   1.000
_cell.angle_alpha   90.00
_cell.angle_beta   90.00
_cell.angle_gamma   90.00
#
_symmetry.space_group_name_H-M   'P 1'
#
loop_
_entity.id
_entity.type
_entity.pdbx_description
1 polymer ?
#
loop_
_entity_poly.entity_id
_entity_poly.type
_entity_poly.pdbx_seq_one_letter_code
_entity_poly.pdbx_strand_id
1 'polypeptide(L)'
;MLKFSLSSLVMRVVHQLGHAVNIAMITSTFVDHGRGLALGLNAVVVSLGVAAGPTIGGIITEYLSWRWIFYVNVPICIIVLLAAFFFYREPRPAHGLRGRFDPLGAGLLAVGLGSLTLGLSFGQEWGWISHGTLVSLGVGVIMLGVAVYVEKHIEHPILDLHLLTNHVFAFANISFMLCMMALFAPGFLLPFYFEELRGFSTLQTGLMLTPLPLMLAVVAPLSGTLADHFGSRWLSPIGLTIACIGLFLLSQINVHSSALDIIWRLGVTGFGQGMFQSPNTRTMMSAASQNEQGEASGLLSTGRVIGQSLSVALTGTVFVGLGGAAAGTLLVAQRAHKIAQTSALQNTFISGFHAALLTCALFAALGIFTSIARGEGAGSVKRA
;
A
#
# COMPACT_ATOMS: atom_id res chain seq x y z
N MET A 1 23.16 3.69 3.39
CA MET A 1 23.21 2.22 3.63
C MET A 1 22.40 1.88 4.88
N LEU A 2 21.14 1.49 4.72
CA LEU A 2 20.31 0.97 5.82
C LEU A 2 20.66 -0.50 6.04
N LYS A 3 21.54 -0.80 7.00
CA LYS A 3 21.71 -2.17 7.50
C LYS A 3 20.46 -2.54 8.30
N PHE A 4 19.48 -3.14 7.62
CA PHE A 4 18.31 -3.70 8.29
C PHE A 4 18.78 -4.83 9.23
N SER A 5 18.57 -4.65 10.53
CA SER A 5 18.79 -5.71 11.51
C SER A 5 17.78 -6.84 11.29
N LEU A 6 18.19 -8.10 11.47
CA LEU A 6 17.29 -9.27 11.45
C LEU A 6 16.02 -9.04 12.28
N SER A 7 16.16 -8.34 13.42
CA SER A 7 15.05 -7.94 14.29
C SER A 7 14.00 -7.06 13.60
N SER A 8 14.41 -6.15 12.72
CA SER A 8 13.49 -5.27 11.98
C SER A 8 12.68 -6.03 10.92
N LEU A 9 13.28 -7.07 10.33
CA LEU A 9 12.63 -7.91 9.33
C LEU A 9 11.60 -8.83 9.98
N VAL A 10 11.95 -9.44 11.11
CA VAL A 10 11.02 -10.26 11.92
C VAL A 10 9.81 -9.43 12.37
N MET A 11 10.02 -8.21 12.87
CA MET A 11 8.91 -7.34 13.29
C MET A 11 7.97 -6.99 12.13
N ARG A 12 8.51 -6.76 10.92
CA ARG A 12 7.69 -6.50 9.72
C ARG A 12 6.87 -7.73 9.34
N VAL A 13 7.46 -8.92 9.36
CA VAL A 13 6.73 -10.17 9.06
C VAL A 13 5.59 -10.37 10.06
N VAL A 14 5.86 -10.22 11.37
CA VAL A 14 4.84 -10.35 12.42
C VAL A 14 3.72 -9.32 12.24
N HIS A 15 4.07 -8.07 11.92
CA HIS A 15 3.09 -7.01 11.66
C HIS A 15 2.19 -7.35 10.47
N GLN A 16 2.75 -7.83 9.36
CA GLN A 16 2.00 -8.16 8.15
C GLN A 16 1.07 -9.38 8.36
N LEU A 17 1.52 -10.38 9.11
CA LEU A 17 0.68 -11.51 9.49
C LEU A 17 -0.52 -11.06 10.33
N GLY A 18 -0.31 -10.18 11.31
CA GLY A 18 -1.40 -9.61 12.12
C GLY A 18 -2.41 -8.82 11.29
N HIS A 19 -1.93 -8.06 10.31
CA HIS A 19 -2.79 -7.29 9.41
C HIS A 19 -3.70 -8.18 8.53
N ALA A 20 -3.21 -9.34 8.10
CA ALA A 20 -3.93 -10.25 7.21
C ALA A 20 -5.16 -10.91 7.88
N VAL A 21 -5.10 -11.19 9.18
CA VAL A 21 -6.15 -11.95 9.91
C VAL A 21 -7.15 -11.04 10.63
N ASN A 22 -6.86 -9.74 10.76
CA ASN A 22 -7.64 -8.78 11.54
C ASN A 22 -9.14 -8.75 11.17
N ILE A 23 -9.46 -8.56 9.88
CA ILE A 23 -10.86 -8.47 9.42
C ILE A 23 -11.59 -9.79 9.62
N ALA A 24 -10.94 -10.92 9.36
CA ALA A 24 -11.52 -12.25 9.53
C ALA A 24 -11.83 -12.58 11.00
N MET A 25 -10.99 -12.17 11.94
CA MET A 25 -11.26 -12.33 13.37
C MET A 25 -12.45 -11.49 13.82
N ILE A 26 -12.57 -10.25 13.35
CA ILE A 26 -13.70 -9.39 13.71
C ILE A 26 -15.02 -9.97 13.16
N THR A 27 -15.02 -10.43 11.91
CA THR A 27 -16.23 -10.96 11.28
C THR A 27 -16.63 -12.34 11.80
N SER A 28 -15.69 -13.14 12.32
CA SER A 28 -15.99 -14.43 12.96
C SER A 28 -16.45 -14.29 14.41
N THR A 29 -15.99 -13.25 15.12
CA THR A 29 -16.35 -13.01 16.53
C THR A 29 -17.72 -12.33 16.67
N PHE A 30 -18.05 -11.40 15.76
CA PHE A 30 -19.32 -10.67 15.78
C PHE A 30 -20.25 -11.19 14.67
N VAL A 31 -21.01 -12.25 14.95
CA VAL A 31 -21.87 -12.95 13.95
C VAL A 31 -23.20 -12.23 13.72
N ASP A 32 -23.82 -11.67 14.76
CA ASP A 32 -25.22 -11.18 14.71
C ASP A 32 -25.34 -9.65 14.89
N HIS A 33 -25.34 -9.16 16.14
CA HIS A 33 -25.49 -7.74 16.46
C HIS A 33 -24.15 -7.10 16.83
N GLY A 34 -23.86 -5.92 16.25
CA GLY A 34 -22.64 -5.15 16.55
C GLY A 34 -21.47 -5.34 15.58
N ARG A 35 -21.57 -6.24 14.58
CA ARG A 35 -20.54 -6.42 13.55
C ARG A 35 -20.18 -5.12 12.83
N GLY A 36 -21.19 -4.34 12.44
CA GLY A 36 -21.00 -3.04 11.80
C GLY A 36 -20.29 -2.04 12.71
N LEU A 37 -20.62 -2.02 14.01
CA LEU A 37 -19.96 -1.16 14.99
C LEU A 37 -18.50 -1.59 15.21
N ALA A 38 -18.23 -2.88 15.33
CA ALA A 38 -16.88 -3.42 15.50
C ALA A 38 -15.99 -3.13 14.29
N LEU A 39 -16.50 -3.33 13.07
CA LEU A 39 -15.80 -2.96 11.84
C LEU A 39 -15.61 -1.45 11.72
N GLY A 40 -16.59 -0.64 12.12
CA GLY A 40 -16.49 0.81 12.14
C GLY A 40 -15.42 1.32 13.11
N LEU A 41 -15.37 0.79 14.33
CA LEU A 41 -14.35 1.12 15.32
C LEU A 41 -12.95 0.71 14.84
N ASN A 42 -12.82 -0.47 14.25
CA ASN A 42 -11.56 -0.91 13.64
C ASN A 42 -11.10 0.05 12.54
N ALA A 43 -12.00 0.45 11.64
CA ALA A 43 -11.70 1.41 10.59
C ALA A 43 -11.25 2.77 11.17
N VAL A 44 -11.90 3.27 12.22
CA VAL A 44 -11.50 4.52 12.91
C VAL A 44 -10.10 4.40 13.50
N VAL A 45 -9.79 3.30 14.20
CA VAL A 45 -8.46 3.09 14.81
C VAL A 45 -7.38 3.00 13.73
N VAL A 46 -7.63 2.26 12.65
CA VAL A 46 -6.70 2.15 11.51
C VAL A 46 -6.49 3.53 10.86
N SER A 47 -7.57 4.26 10.61
CA SER A 47 -7.54 5.62 10.05
C SER A 47 -6.73 6.58 10.92
N LEU A 48 -6.92 6.56 12.24
CA LEU A 48 -6.14 7.39 13.17
C LEU A 48 -4.66 7.00 13.15
N GLY A 49 -4.34 5.70 13.14
CA GLY A 49 -2.96 5.23 13.05
C GLY A 49 -2.27 5.65 11.76
N VAL A 50 -2.96 5.53 10.63
CA VAL A 50 -2.45 5.95 9.31
C VAL A 50 -2.24 7.45 9.24
N ALA A 51 -3.18 8.26 9.75
CA ALA A 51 -3.07 9.71 9.79
C ALA A 51 -1.97 10.21 10.74
N ALA A 52 -1.87 9.63 11.94
CA ALA A 52 -0.89 10.05 12.94
C ALA A 52 0.53 9.52 12.65
N GLY A 53 0.65 8.45 11.86
CA GLY A 53 1.89 7.73 11.59
C GLY A 53 3.07 8.63 11.17
N PRO A 54 2.95 9.46 10.11
CA PRO A 54 4.04 10.33 9.67
C PRO A 54 4.46 11.36 10.72
N THR A 55 3.50 11.97 11.43
CA THR A 55 3.80 12.95 12.48
C THR A 55 4.48 12.30 13.67
N ILE A 56 3.94 11.20 14.20
CA ILE A 56 4.52 10.47 15.34
C ILE A 56 5.90 9.92 14.95
N GLY A 57 6.04 9.34 13.76
CA GLY A 57 7.31 8.85 13.23
C GLY A 57 8.35 9.96 13.10
N GLY A 58 7.94 11.15 12.66
CA GLY A 58 8.77 12.35 12.60
C GLY A 58 9.27 12.78 13.98
N ILE A 59 8.37 12.92 14.96
CA ILE A 59 8.71 13.26 16.35
C ILE A 59 9.71 12.26 16.94
N ILE A 60 9.43 10.96 16.81
CA ILE A 60 10.30 9.91 17.36
C ILE A 60 11.67 9.94 16.69
N THR A 61 11.73 10.14 15.39
CA THR A 61 13.00 10.13 14.65
C THR A 61 13.84 11.37 14.97
N GLU A 62 13.21 12.52 15.14
CA GLU A 62 13.90 13.79 15.43
C GLU A 62 14.45 13.85 16.86
N TYR A 63 13.65 13.51 17.87
CA TYR A 63 14.05 13.67 19.28
C TYR A 63 14.72 12.44 19.89
N LEU A 64 14.49 11.25 19.32
CA LEU A 64 15.06 10.00 19.83
C LEU A 64 16.00 9.42 18.79
N SER A 65 15.51 8.44 18.03
CA SER A 65 16.21 7.73 16.97
C SER A 65 15.18 6.91 16.21
N TRP A 66 15.42 6.68 14.92
CA TRP A 66 14.58 5.81 14.09
C TRP A 66 14.35 4.41 14.70
N ARG A 67 15.26 3.92 15.55
CA ARG A 67 15.14 2.64 16.26
C ARG A 67 13.93 2.60 17.21
N TRP A 68 13.57 3.73 17.79
CA TRP A 68 12.43 3.83 18.72
C TRP A 68 11.08 3.66 18.05
N ILE A 69 10.98 3.83 16.73
CA ILE A 69 9.77 3.48 15.96
C ILE A 69 9.43 1.99 16.18
N PHE A 70 10.44 1.13 16.35
CA PHE A 70 10.23 -0.28 16.65
C PHE A 70 9.94 -0.52 18.14
N TYR A 71 10.67 0.15 19.04
CA TYR A 71 10.50 -0.05 20.48
C TYR A 71 9.13 0.40 20.99
N VAL A 72 8.53 1.46 20.42
CA VAL A 72 7.19 1.93 20.81
C VAL A 72 6.10 0.89 20.48
N ASN A 73 6.30 0.06 19.45
CA ASN A 73 5.35 -1.00 19.12
C ASN A 73 5.40 -2.16 20.11
N VAL A 74 6.55 -2.46 20.72
CA VAL A 74 6.72 -3.58 21.67
C VAL A 74 5.74 -3.54 22.85
N PRO A 75 5.63 -2.45 23.65
CA PRO A 75 4.69 -2.40 24.77
C PRO A 75 3.23 -2.48 24.30
N ILE A 76 2.90 -1.88 23.15
CA ILE A 76 1.56 -1.96 22.57
C ILE A 76 1.23 -3.41 22.21
N CYS A 77 2.15 -4.12 21.55
CA CYS A 77 1.99 -5.54 21.22
C CYS A 77 1.82 -6.40 22.49
N ILE A 78 2.59 -6.13 23.55
CA ILE A 78 2.44 -6.83 24.83
C ILE A 78 1.05 -6.61 25.42
N ILE A 79 0.57 -5.36 25.45
CA ILE A 79 -0.78 -5.03 25.96
C ILE A 79 -1.86 -5.75 25.13
N VAL A 80 -1.74 -5.74 23.80
CA VAL A 80 -2.68 -6.44 22.91
C VAL A 80 -2.64 -7.95 23.12
N LEU A 81 -1.46 -8.55 23.27
CA LEU A 81 -1.31 -9.98 23.54
C LEU A 81 -1.89 -10.38 24.90
N LEU A 82 -1.66 -9.58 25.93
CA LEU A 82 -2.26 -9.79 27.25
C LEU A 82 -3.78 -9.64 27.17
N ALA A 83 -4.28 -8.60 26.49
CA ALA A 83 -5.71 -8.42 26.30
C ALA A 83 -6.33 -9.59 25.53
N ALA A 84 -5.68 -10.08 24.47
CA ALA A 84 -6.13 -11.27 23.76
C ALA A 84 -6.13 -12.49 24.69
N PHE A 85 -5.05 -12.72 25.45
CA PHE A 85 -4.95 -13.86 26.37
C PHE A 85 -6.04 -13.86 27.46
N PHE A 86 -6.43 -12.69 27.98
CA PHE A 86 -7.43 -12.58 29.04
C PHE A 86 -8.87 -12.44 28.55
N PHE A 87 -9.10 -11.74 27.42
CA PHE A 87 -10.44 -11.37 26.97
C PHE A 87 -10.90 -12.13 25.72
N TYR A 88 -10.00 -12.66 24.89
CA TYR A 88 -10.38 -13.40 23.70
C TYR A 88 -10.76 -14.83 24.08
N ARG A 89 -12.04 -15.15 23.98
CA ARG A 89 -12.52 -16.54 24.01
C ARG A 89 -12.65 -17.01 22.58
N GLU A 90 -11.89 -18.04 22.22
CA GLU A 90 -12.00 -18.68 20.92
C GLU A 90 -13.47 -19.08 20.66
N PRO A 91 -14.09 -18.53 19.60
CA PRO A 91 -15.35 -19.06 19.12
C PRO A 91 -15.12 -20.53 18.77
N ARG A 92 -15.94 -21.44 19.31
CA ARG A 92 -15.90 -22.85 18.89
C ARG A 92 -16.03 -22.87 17.37
N PRO A 93 -15.10 -23.52 16.63
CA PRO A 93 -15.22 -23.59 15.19
C PRO A 93 -16.59 -24.18 14.85
N ALA A 94 -17.33 -23.48 14.00
CA ALA A 94 -18.55 -24.03 13.41
C ALA A 94 -18.17 -25.38 12.79
N HIS A 95 -18.83 -26.45 13.26
CA HIS A 95 -18.54 -27.81 12.82
C HIS A 95 -18.60 -27.87 11.28
N GLY A 96 -17.50 -28.28 10.64
CA GLY A 96 -17.46 -28.57 9.20
C GLY A 96 -16.42 -27.81 8.36
N LEU A 97 -15.86 -26.69 8.83
CA LEU A 97 -14.89 -25.88 8.06
C LEU A 97 -13.42 -26.30 8.29
N ARG A 98 -13.12 -27.61 8.20
CA ARG A 98 -11.73 -28.10 8.16
C ARG A 98 -11.27 -28.26 6.72
N GLY A 99 -11.03 -27.15 6.03
CA GLY A 99 -10.15 -27.18 4.86
C GLY A 99 -8.77 -27.66 5.32
N ARG A 100 -8.23 -28.72 4.72
CA ARG A 100 -6.86 -29.16 5.02
C ARG A 100 -5.92 -28.08 4.52
N PHE A 101 -5.13 -27.49 5.42
CA PHE A 101 -4.10 -26.51 5.06
C PHE A 101 -3.15 -27.13 4.01
N ASP A 102 -2.89 -26.42 2.92
CA ASP A 102 -1.94 -26.82 1.88
C ASP A 102 -0.55 -26.20 2.14
N PRO A 103 0.35 -26.86 2.88
CA PRO A 103 1.68 -26.31 3.16
C PRO A 103 2.52 -26.15 1.89
N LEU A 104 2.24 -26.91 0.82
CA LEU A 104 3.02 -26.90 -0.40
C LEU A 104 2.67 -25.66 -1.23
N GLY A 105 1.38 -25.40 -1.47
CA GLY A 105 0.91 -24.17 -2.11
C GLY A 105 1.33 -22.93 -1.33
N ALA A 106 1.19 -22.95 0.01
CA ALA A 106 1.63 -21.85 0.87
C ALA A 106 3.14 -21.58 0.72
N GLY A 107 3.96 -22.63 0.71
CA GLY A 107 5.40 -22.54 0.53
C GLY A 107 5.79 -21.96 -0.83
N LEU A 108 5.17 -22.46 -1.91
CA LEU A 108 5.43 -21.97 -3.26
C LEU A 108 5.02 -20.51 -3.44
N LEU A 109 3.85 -20.12 -2.95
CA LEU A 109 3.39 -18.73 -2.98
C LEU A 109 4.30 -17.83 -2.14
N ALA A 110 4.69 -18.25 -0.94
CA ALA A 110 5.58 -17.48 -0.07
C ALA A 110 6.96 -17.26 -0.70
N VAL A 111 7.56 -18.32 -1.25
CA VAL A 111 8.87 -18.23 -1.93
C VAL A 111 8.75 -17.43 -3.22
N GLY A 112 7.71 -17.66 -4.02
CA GLY A 112 7.47 -16.96 -5.28
C GLY A 112 7.26 -15.46 -5.09
N LEU A 113 6.28 -15.08 -4.26
CA LEU A 113 5.98 -13.69 -3.95
C LEU A 113 7.13 -13.02 -3.21
N GLY A 114 7.76 -13.71 -2.26
CA GLY A 114 8.90 -13.19 -1.50
C GLY A 114 10.10 -12.90 -2.41
N SER A 115 10.45 -13.83 -3.30
CA SER A 115 11.57 -13.66 -4.23
C SER A 115 11.28 -12.58 -5.27
N LEU A 116 10.06 -12.54 -5.82
CA LEU A 116 9.64 -11.51 -6.76
C LEU A 116 9.70 -10.12 -6.11
N THR A 117 9.14 -9.99 -4.91
CA THR A 117 9.12 -8.73 -4.16
C THR A 117 10.52 -8.27 -3.79
N LEU A 118 11.40 -9.20 -3.42
CA LEU A 118 12.80 -8.94 -3.11
C LEU A 118 13.56 -8.44 -4.35
N GLY A 119 13.42 -9.12 -5.48
CA GLY A 119 14.04 -8.70 -6.74
C GLY A 119 13.57 -7.34 -7.22
N LEU A 120 12.27 -7.05 -7.09
CA LEU A 120 11.72 -5.74 -7.42
C LEU A 120 12.20 -4.66 -6.44
N SER A 121 12.19 -4.93 -5.14
CA SER A 121 12.54 -3.93 -4.12
C SER A 121 14.03 -3.56 -4.14
N PHE A 122 14.91 -4.55 -4.34
CA PHE A 122 16.36 -4.35 -4.35
C PHE A 122 16.96 -4.26 -5.76
N GLY A 123 16.16 -4.44 -6.81
CA GLY A 123 16.63 -4.38 -8.20
C GLY A 123 17.30 -3.05 -8.53
N GLN A 124 16.85 -1.96 -7.93
CA GLN A 124 17.50 -0.66 -8.04
C GLN A 124 18.86 -0.60 -7.34
N GLU A 125 18.98 -1.17 -6.14
CA GLU A 125 20.22 -1.14 -5.35
C GLU A 125 21.28 -2.10 -5.90
N TRP A 126 20.87 -3.30 -6.28
CA TRP A 126 21.75 -4.33 -6.84
C TRP A 126 22.05 -4.10 -8.31
N GLY A 127 21.21 -3.31 -8.98
CA GLY A 127 21.20 -3.12 -10.43
C GLY A 127 20.31 -4.17 -11.12
N TRP A 128 19.49 -3.72 -12.05
CA TRP A 128 18.46 -4.54 -12.71
C TRP A 128 19.02 -5.76 -13.47
N ILE A 129 20.27 -5.69 -13.94
CA ILE A 129 20.95 -6.77 -14.69
C ILE A 129 21.83 -7.63 -13.76
N SER A 130 21.90 -7.32 -12.46
CA SER A 130 22.70 -8.11 -11.52
C SER A 130 22.18 -9.53 -11.38
N HIS A 131 23.10 -10.46 -11.16
CA HIS A 131 22.78 -11.87 -10.90
C HIS A 131 21.77 -12.03 -9.77
N GLY A 132 21.87 -11.25 -8.68
CA GLY A 132 20.93 -11.31 -7.56
C GLY A 132 19.50 -10.91 -7.95
N THR A 133 19.34 -9.90 -8.79
CA THR A 133 18.02 -9.43 -9.26
C THR A 133 17.41 -10.40 -10.26
N LEU A 134 18.19 -10.87 -11.24
CA LEU A 134 17.70 -11.81 -12.24
C LEU A 134 17.33 -13.17 -11.63
N VAL A 135 18.12 -13.67 -10.67
CA VAL A 135 17.82 -14.92 -9.96
C VAL A 135 16.57 -14.76 -9.11
N SER A 136 16.43 -13.68 -8.34
CA SER A 136 15.24 -13.47 -7.49
C SER A 136 13.95 -13.31 -8.31
N LEU A 137 13.99 -12.55 -9.41
CA LEU A 137 12.87 -12.45 -10.35
C LEU A 137 12.58 -13.79 -11.03
N GLY A 138 13.61 -14.50 -11.50
CA GLY A 138 13.49 -15.81 -12.14
C GLY A 138 12.87 -16.86 -11.21
N VAL A 139 13.38 -16.98 -9.98
CA VAL A 139 12.82 -17.85 -8.93
C VAL A 139 11.39 -17.44 -8.62
N GLY A 140 11.11 -16.14 -8.52
CA GLY A 140 9.76 -15.62 -8.30
C GLY A 140 8.78 -16.08 -9.37
N VAL A 141 9.11 -15.86 -10.65
CA VAL A 141 8.26 -16.25 -11.79
C VAL A 141 8.09 -17.76 -11.88
N ILE A 142 9.17 -18.54 -11.70
CA ILE A 142 9.11 -20.00 -11.75
C ILE A 142 8.24 -20.55 -10.61
N MET A 143 8.46 -20.11 -9.37
CA MET A 143 7.72 -20.61 -8.21
C MET A 143 6.25 -20.22 -8.25
N LEU A 144 5.91 -19.02 -8.74
CA LEU A 144 4.52 -18.63 -8.98
C LEU A 144 3.88 -19.45 -10.10
N GLY A 145 4.62 -19.75 -11.18
CA GLY A 145 4.15 -20.63 -12.25
C GLY A 145 3.87 -22.05 -11.75
N VAL A 146 4.76 -22.59 -10.92
CA VAL A 146 4.56 -23.89 -10.26
C VAL A 146 3.42 -23.82 -9.26
N ALA A 147 3.27 -22.74 -8.49
CA ALA A 147 2.14 -22.56 -7.57
C ALA A 147 0.80 -22.62 -8.32
N VAL A 148 0.68 -21.89 -9.42
CA VAL A 148 -0.53 -21.92 -10.28
C VAL A 148 -0.78 -23.32 -10.83
N TYR A 149 0.26 -24.06 -11.22
CA TYR A 149 0.12 -25.43 -11.68
C TYR A 149 -0.36 -26.36 -10.56
N VAL A 150 0.24 -26.28 -9.36
CA VAL A 150 -0.10 -27.09 -8.19
C VAL A 150 -1.54 -26.79 -7.72
N GLU A 151 -1.90 -25.52 -7.60
CA GLU A 151 -3.24 -25.11 -7.13
C GLU A 151 -4.35 -25.55 -8.09
N LYS A 152 -4.06 -25.69 -9.38
CA LYS A 152 -5.02 -26.26 -10.34
C LYS A 152 -5.27 -27.76 -10.18
N HIS A 153 -4.36 -28.50 -9.52
CA HIS A 153 -4.40 -29.95 -9.44
C HIS A 153 -4.65 -30.49 -8.02
N ILE A 154 -4.68 -29.63 -7.01
CA ILE A 154 -4.90 -30.03 -5.61
C ILE A 154 -6.39 -29.92 -5.23
N GLU A 155 -6.88 -30.81 -4.36
CA GLU A 155 -8.29 -30.86 -3.96
C GLU A 155 -8.73 -29.67 -3.08
N HIS A 156 -7.79 -29.05 -2.38
CA HIS A 156 -8.02 -27.91 -1.49
C HIS A 156 -6.96 -26.83 -1.73
N PRO A 157 -7.05 -26.06 -2.83
CA PRO A 157 -6.09 -25.00 -3.11
C PRO A 157 -6.17 -23.89 -2.06
N ILE A 158 -5.06 -23.21 -1.82
CA ILE A 158 -5.05 -22.01 -0.98
C ILE A 158 -5.67 -20.81 -1.69
N LEU A 159 -5.58 -20.80 -3.02
CA LEU A 159 -6.09 -19.74 -3.85
C LEU A 159 -6.91 -20.36 -4.97
N ASP A 160 -8.23 -20.23 -4.88
CA ASP A 160 -9.12 -20.65 -5.94
C ASP A 160 -8.97 -19.67 -7.12
N LEU A 161 -8.25 -20.13 -8.14
CA LEU A 161 -8.02 -19.39 -9.38
C LEU A 161 -9.33 -19.09 -10.13
N HIS A 162 -10.45 -19.74 -9.76
CA HIS A 162 -11.76 -19.41 -10.30
C HIS A 162 -12.17 -17.96 -10.00
N LEU A 163 -11.75 -17.40 -8.86
CA LEU A 163 -11.98 -15.98 -8.50
C LEU A 163 -11.38 -15.03 -9.54
N LEU A 164 -10.21 -15.36 -10.09
CA LEU A 164 -9.56 -14.56 -11.14
C LEU A 164 -10.25 -14.69 -12.50
N THR A 165 -11.10 -15.70 -12.68
CA THR A 165 -11.96 -15.84 -13.86
C THR A 165 -13.14 -14.87 -13.81
N ASN A 166 -13.56 -14.45 -12.61
CA ASN A 166 -14.58 -13.43 -12.46
C ASN A 166 -14.02 -12.08 -12.90
N HIS A 167 -14.49 -11.61 -14.06
CA HIS A 167 -14.08 -10.35 -14.68
C HIS A 167 -14.14 -9.16 -13.72
N VAL A 168 -15.20 -9.06 -12.90
CA VAL A 168 -15.36 -7.96 -11.95
C VAL A 168 -14.30 -8.00 -10.86
N PHE A 169 -13.98 -9.20 -10.35
CA PHE A 169 -12.94 -9.41 -9.34
C PHE A 169 -11.55 -9.12 -9.92
N ALA A 170 -11.22 -9.70 -11.07
CA ALA A 170 -9.90 -9.54 -11.71
C ALA A 170 -9.59 -8.07 -12.03
N PHE A 171 -10.53 -7.35 -12.67
CA PHE A 171 -10.33 -5.94 -12.98
C PHE A 171 -10.30 -5.06 -11.74
N ALA A 172 -11.10 -5.35 -10.70
CA ALA A 172 -11.03 -4.63 -9.43
C ALA A 172 -9.67 -4.84 -8.73
N ASN A 173 -9.12 -6.05 -8.78
CA ASN A 173 -7.80 -6.36 -8.23
C ASN A 173 -6.68 -5.67 -9.01
N ILE A 174 -6.72 -5.70 -10.35
CA ILE A 174 -5.75 -5.00 -11.21
C ILE A 174 -5.80 -3.48 -10.96
N SER A 175 -7.02 -2.91 -10.92
CA SER A 175 -7.21 -1.48 -10.62
C SER A 175 -6.63 -1.12 -9.25
N PHE A 176 -6.81 -2.01 -8.26
CA PHE A 176 -6.27 -1.82 -6.92
C PHE A 176 -4.75 -1.86 -6.91
N MET A 177 -4.15 -2.83 -7.61
CA MET A 177 -2.70 -2.94 -7.75
C MET A 177 -2.10 -1.70 -8.42
N LEU A 178 -2.71 -1.23 -9.51
CA LEU A 178 -2.30 0.01 -10.20
C LEU A 178 -2.44 1.25 -9.32
N CYS A 179 -3.51 1.33 -8.52
CA CYS A 179 -3.69 2.38 -7.53
C CYS A 179 -2.58 2.37 -6.47
N MET A 180 -2.22 1.20 -5.94
CA MET A 180 -1.08 1.06 -5.01
C MET A 180 0.25 1.39 -5.69
N MET A 181 0.41 1.05 -6.97
CA MET A 181 1.57 1.37 -7.78
C MET A 181 1.71 2.88 -8.04
N ALA A 182 0.60 3.61 -8.11
CA ALA A 182 0.58 5.06 -8.31
C ALA A 182 0.80 5.83 -6.99
N LEU A 183 0.18 5.39 -5.89
CA LEU A 183 0.04 6.22 -4.69
C LEU A 183 1.03 5.89 -3.57
N PHE A 184 1.81 4.82 -3.70
CA PHE A 184 2.80 4.46 -2.68
C PHE A 184 4.12 5.22 -2.82
N ALA A 185 4.63 5.39 -4.04
CA ALA A 185 5.88 6.11 -4.31
C ALA A 185 5.91 7.56 -3.82
N PRO A 186 4.82 8.38 -3.89
CA PRO A 186 4.81 9.71 -3.29
C PRO A 186 5.18 9.70 -1.80
N GLY A 187 4.68 8.73 -1.03
CA GLY A 187 5.01 8.58 0.39
C GLY A 187 6.50 8.30 0.65
N PHE A 188 7.20 7.73 -0.33
CA PHE A 188 8.63 7.49 -0.31
C PHE A 188 9.44 8.67 -0.86
N LEU A 189 8.99 9.31 -1.94
CA LEU A 189 9.72 10.37 -2.65
C LEU A 189 9.63 11.75 -1.96
N LEU A 190 8.46 12.10 -1.43
CA LEU A 190 8.23 13.41 -0.80
C LEU A 190 9.17 13.69 0.38
N PRO A 191 9.51 12.73 1.26
CA PRO A 191 10.57 12.92 2.25
C PRO A 191 11.88 13.44 1.67
N PHE A 192 12.35 12.88 0.55
CA PHE A 192 13.57 13.35 -0.11
C PHE A 192 13.42 14.79 -0.63
N TYR A 193 12.25 15.14 -1.16
CA TYR A 193 11.96 16.53 -1.55
C TYR A 193 12.00 17.48 -0.34
N PHE A 194 11.41 17.09 0.79
CA PHE A 194 11.36 17.94 1.99
C PHE A 194 12.74 18.07 2.66
N GLU A 195 13.47 16.96 2.83
CA GLU A 195 14.73 16.95 3.57
C GLU A 195 15.92 17.33 2.69
N GLU A 196 16.09 16.68 1.54
CA GLU A 196 17.28 16.90 0.70
C GLU A 196 17.17 18.22 -0.06
N LEU A 197 16.08 18.42 -0.81
CA LEU A 197 15.90 19.64 -1.60
C LEU A 197 15.54 20.85 -0.74
N ARG A 198 14.49 20.77 0.10
CA ARG A 198 13.98 21.91 0.90
C ARG A 198 14.72 22.13 2.22
N GLY A 199 15.36 21.10 2.79
CA GLY A 199 16.07 21.23 4.06
C GLY A 199 15.18 21.30 5.29
N PHE A 200 13.99 20.74 5.21
CA PHE A 200 13.09 20.61 6.34
C PHE A 200 13.66 19.58 7.35
N SER A 201 13.31 19.79 8.62
CA SER A 201 13.56 18.79 9.66
C SER A 201 12.66 17.57 9.48
N THR A 202 13.02 16.45 10.10
CA THR A 202 12.25 15.20 10.01
C THR A 202 10.83 15.34 10.58
N LEU A 203 10.64 16.15 11.64
CA LEU A 203 9.33 16.52 12.16
C LEU A 203 8.51 17.33 11.16
N GLN A 204 9.10 18.35 10.54
CA GLN A 204 8.43 19.15 9.51
C GLN A 204 8.02 18.29 8.32
N THR A 205 8.89 17.39 7.88
CA THR A 205 8.60 16.40 6.83
C THR A 205 7.41 15.51 7.23
N GLY A 206 7.41 14.96 8.44
CA GLY A 206 6.30 14.16 8.95
C GLY A 206 4.97 14.91 9.00
N LEU A 207 4.99 16.17 9.45
CA LEU A 207 3.81 17.04 9.46
C LEU A 207 3.32 17.34 8.03
N MET A 208 4.22 17.63 7.09
CA MET A 208 3.86 17.91 5.69
C MET A 208 3.29 16.69 4.96
N LEU A 209 3.65 15.47 5.36
CA LEU A 209 3.10 14.23 4.79
C LEU A 209 1.72 13.85 5.34
N THR A 210 1.34 14.39 6.49
CA THR A 210 0.11 14.04 7.23
C THR A 210 -1.21 14.31 6.48
N PRO A 211 -1.36 15.34 5.61
CA PRO A 211 -2.61 15.60 4.90
C PRO A 211 -3.10 14.44 4.03
N LEU A 212 -2.19 13.70 3.38
CA LEU A 212 -2.55 12.58 2.51
C LEU A 212 -3.25 11.44 3.28
N PRO A 213 -2.65 10.84 4.33
CA PRO A 213 -3.30 9.81 5.11
C PRO A 213 -4.49 10.33 5.94
N LEU A 214 -4.49 11.61 6.34
CA LEU A 214 -5.64 12.21 7.03
C LEU A 214 -6.86 12.30 6.10
N MET A 215 -6.69 12.73 4.86
CA MET A 215 -7.78 12.76 3.88
C MET A 215 -8.25 11.35 3.54
N LEU A 216 -7.34 10.38 3.39
CA LEU A 216 -7.70 8.98 3.22
C LEU A 216 -8.56 8.46 4.38
N ALA A 217 -8.14 8.74 5.61
CA ALA A 217 -8.81 8.34 6.85
C ALA A 217 -10.26 8.86 6.95
N VAL A 218 -10.51 10.09 6.48
CA VAL A 218 -11.83 10.73 6.51
C VAL A 218 -12.68 10.31 5.31
N VAL A 219 -12.10 10.26 4.12
CA VAL A 219 -12.85 10.07 2.87
C VAL A 219 -13.17 8.59 2.62
N ALA A 220 -12.34 7.64 3.05
CA ALA A 220 -12.58 6.22 2.81
C ALA A 220 -13.87 5.66 3.47
N PRO A 221 -14.22 6.01 4.73
CA PRO A 221 -15.51 5.64 5.30
C PRO A 221 -16.69 6.29 4.56
N LEU A 222 -16.57 7.58 4.23
CA LEU A 222 -17.61 8.35 3.53
C LEU A 222 -17.85 7.82 2.11
N SER A 223 -16.80 7.42 1.41
CA SER A 223 -16.94 6.82 0.08
C SER A 223 -17.55 5.43 0.15
N GLY A 224 -17.30 4.68 1.23
CA GLY A 224 -17.92 3.39 1.50
C GLY A 224 -19.44 3.47 1.64
N THR A 225 -19.93 4.45 2.42
CA THR A 225 -21.37 4.72 2.58
C THR A 225 -21.97 5.28 1.30
N LEU A 226 -21.26 6.15 0.58
CA LEU A 226 -21.74 6.68 -0.69
C LEU A 226 -21.85 5.57 -1.76
N ALA A 227 -21.00 4.55 -1.71
CA ALA A 227 -21.08 3.38 -2.57
C ALA A 227 -22.31 2.49 -2.29
N ASP A 228 -22.90 2.53 -1.09
CA ASP A 228 -24.19 1.86 -0.81
C ASP A 228 -25.34 2.43 -1.65
N HIS A 229 -25.30 3.73 -1.92
CA HIS A 229 -26.37 4.46 -2.59
C HIS A 229 -26.14 4.61 -4.09
N PHE A 230 -24.94 4.99 -4.49
CA PHE A 230 -24.61 5.29 -5.89
C PHE A 230 -23.92 4.13 -6.64
N GLY A 231 -23.55 3.08 -5.91
CA GLY A 231 -22.82 1.94 -6.46
C GLY A 231 -21.33 2.23 -6.67
N SER A 232 -20.49 1.22 -6.44
CA SER A 232 -19.03 1.34 -6.57
C SER A 232 -18.53 1.57 -8.01
N ARG A 233 -19.39 1.36 -9.03
CA ARG A 233 -19.02 1.40 -10.45
C ARG A 233 -18.46 2.75 -10.88
N TRP A 234 -19.11 3.83 -10.46
CA TRP A 234 -18.71 5.18 -10.86
C TRP A 234 -17.78 5.84 -9.83
N LEU A 235 -17.99 5.53 -8.54
CA LEU A 235 -17.18 6.08 -7.46
C LEU A 235 -15.70 5.73 -7.58
N SER A 236 -15.39 4.47 -7.93
CA SER A 236 -14.00 3.99 -8.02
C SER A 236 -13.22 4.77 -9.11
N PRO A 237 -13.62 4.79 -10.39
CA PRO A 237 -12.87 5.49 -11.42
C PRO A 237 -12.82 7.01 -11.18
N ILE A 238 -13.87 7.63 -10.63
CA ILE A 238 -13.87 9.05 -10.26
C ILE A 238 -12.81 9.32 -9.19
N GLY A 239 -12.78 8.52 -8.11
CA GLY A 239 -11.78 8.65 -7.06
C GLY A 239 -10.36 8.51 -7.61
N LEU A 240 -10.13 7.53 -8.48
CA LEU A 240 -8.82 7.33 -9.08
C LEU A 240 -8.43 8.44 -10.08
N THR A 241 -9.41 9.04 -10.75
CA THR A 241 -9.21 10.25 -11.57
C THR A 241 -8.77 11.43 -10.71
N ILE A 242 -9.43 11.65 -9.57
CA ILE A 242 -9.04 12.71 -8.62
C ILE A 242 -7.62 12.45 -8.09
N ALA A 243 -7.29 11.19 -7.78
CA ALA A 243 -5.95 10.81 -7.35
C ALA A 243 -4.89 11.05 -8.44
N CYS A 244 -5.21 10.74 -9.70
CA CYS A 244 -4.36 11.02 -10.86
C CYS A 244 -4.12 12.53 -11.04
N ILE A 245 -5.16 13.35 -10.90
CA ILE A 245 -5.05 14.81 -10.93
C ILE A 245 -4.18 15.30 -9.76
N GLY A 246 -4.38 14.76 -8.56
CA GLY A 246 -3.54 15.06 -7.39
C GLY A 246 -2.06 14.76 -7.63
N LEU A 247 -1.73 13.61 -8.22
CA LEU A 247 -0.37 13.23 -8.58
C LEU A 247 0.24 14.17 -9.64
N PHE A 248 -0.54 14.54 -10.66
CA PHE A 248 -0.11 15.52 -11.66
C PHE A 248 0.11 16.92 -11.05
N LEU A 249 -0.72 17.34 -10.11
CA LEU A 249 -0.51 18.61 -9.40
C LEU A 249 0.73 18.55 -8.50
N LEU A 250 0.97 17.43 -7.82
CA LEU A 250 2.21 17.22 -7.06
C LEU A 250 3.44 17.26 -7.96
N SER A 251 3.36 16.77 -9.21
CA SER A 251 4.46 16.84 -10.17
C SER A 251 4.76 18.26 -10.66
N GLN A 252 4.00 19.28 -10.26
CA GLN A 252 4.27 20.69 -10.58
C GLN A 252 4.92 21.45 -9.41
N ILE A 253 5.20 20.80 -8.28
CA ILE A 253 5.83 21.42 -7.12
C ILE A 253 7.29 21.78 -7.43
N ASN A 254 7.76 22.95 -7.01
CA ASN A 254 9.14 23.41 -7.22
C ASN A 254 9.82 23.82 -5.90
N VAL A 255 11.05 24.36 -5.95
CA VAL A 255 11.80 24.78 -4.73
C VAL A 255 11.06 25.87 -3.94
N HIS A 256 10.25 26.69 -4.60
CA HIS A 256 9.58 27.87 -4.04
C HIS A 256 8.11 27.63 -3.66
N SER A 257 7.58 26.41 -3.87
CA SER A 257 6.21 26.08 -3.49
C SER A 257 5.97 26.34 -2.00
N SER A 258 4.87 27.03 -1.69
CA SER A 258 4.49 27.32 -0.31
C SER A 258 4.00 26.05 0.40
N ALA A 259 4.03 26.04 1.73
CA ALA A 259 3.52 24.91 2.51
C ALA A 259 2.05 24.60 2.20
N LEU A 260 1.21 25.65 2.11
CA LEU A 260 -0.20 25.51 1.75
C LEU A 260 -0.35 24.86 0.36
N ASP A 261 0.48 25.27 -0.60
CA ASP A 261 0.45 24.73 -1.96
C ASP A 261 0.69 23.21 -1.99
N ILE A 262 1.55 22.70 -1.11
CA ILE A 262 1.84 21.27 -1.00
C ILE A 262 0.71 20.54 -0.26
N ILE A 263 0.21 21.13 0.84
CA ILE A 263 -0.83 20.54 1.69
C ILE A 263 -2.11 20.27 0.90
N TRP A 264 -2.60 21.23 0.11
CA TRP A 264 -3.85 21.03 -0.63
C TRP A 264 -3.69 19.97 -1.74
N ARG A 265 -2.52 19.90 -2.42
CA ARG A 265 -2.24 18.90 -3.46
C ARG A 265 -2.15 17.48 -2.87
N LEU A 266 -1.55 17.34 -1.69
CA LEU A 266 -1.56 16.09 -0.93
C LEU A 266 -2.97 15.72 -0.49
N GLY A 267 -3.75 16.72 -0.07
CA GLY A 267 -5.14 16.52 0.30
C GLY A 267 -6.01 16.01 -0.86
N VAL A 268 -5.85 16.56 -2.06
CA VAL A 268 -6.53 16.09 -3.28
C VAL A 268 -6.13 14.65 -3.61
N THR A 269 -4.84 14.34 -3.53
CA THR A 269 -4.33 12.97 -3.75
C THR A 269 -4.94 11.97 -2.76
N GLY A 270 -4.93 12.30 -1.46
CA GLY A 270 -5.52 11.47 -0.40
C GLY A 270 -7.04 11.33 -0.51
N PHE A 271 -7.74 12.39 -0.92
CA PHE A 271 -9.18 12.37 -1.20
C PHE A 271 -9.50 11.36 -2.31
N GLY A 272 -8.80 11.46 -3.44
CA GLY A 272 -8.98 10.52 -4.55
C GLY A 272 -8.70 9.07 -4.15
N GLN A 273 -7.61 8.86 -3.39
CA GLN A 273 -7.27 7.55 -2.85
C GLN A 273 -8.40 6.96 -2.00
N GLY A 274 -8.93 7.73 -1.04
CA GLY A 274 -10.02 7.27 -0.18
C GLY A 274 -11.32 7.01 -0.93
N MET A 275 -11.62 7.84 -1.93
CA MET A 275 -12.80 7.67 -2.78
C MET A 275 -12.73 6.42 -3.67
N PHE A 276 -11.53 6.01 -4.07
CA PHE A 276 -11.31 4.77 -4.83
C PHE A 276 -11.27 3.52 -3.94
N GLN A 277 -10.48 3.56 -2.86
CA GLN A 277 -10.03 2.35 -2.17
C GLN A 277 -11.18 1.56 -1.55
N SER A 278 -12.07 2.25 -0.81
CA SER A 278 -13.18 1.62 -0.09
C SER A 278 -14.24 1.02 -1.03
N PRO A 279 -14.78 1.75 -2.05
CA PRO A 279 -15.72 1.17 -3.01
C PRO A 279 -15.14 0.03 -3.84
N ASN A 280 -13.85 0.10 -4.20
CA ASN A 280 -13.19 -0.95 -4.98
C ASN A 280 -12.99 -2.23 -4.15
N THR A 281 -12.47 -2.10 -2.93
CA THR A 281 -12.33 -3.24 -2.00
C THR A 281 -13.68 -3.90 -1.75
N ARG A 282 -14.74 -3.11 -1.56
CA ARG A 282 -16.09 -3.65 -1.40
C ARG A 282 -16.55 -4.45 -2.61
N THR A 283 -16.35 -3.94 -3.83
CA THR A 283 -16.72 -4.66 -5.06
C THR A 283 -16.00 -6.00 -5.12
N MET A 284 -14.70 -6.01 -4.83
CA MET A 284 -13.89 -7.21 -4.88
C MET A 284 -14.34 -8.25 -3.84
N MET A 285 -14.61 -7.83 -2.60
CA MET A 285 -15.13 -8.74 -1.57
C MET A 285 -16.55 -9.22 -1.86
N SER A 286 -17.40 -8.40 -2.49
CA SER A 286 -18.77 -8.79 -2.87
C SER A 286 -18.83 -9.75 -4.07
N ALA A 287 -17.75 -9.84 -4.85
CA ALA A 287 -17.65 -10.74 -5.99
C ALA A 287 -17.24 -12.17 -5.60
N ALA A 288 -16.71 -12.35 -4.38
CA ALA A 288 -16.33 -13.64 -3.81
C ALA A 288 -17.47 -14.19 -2.93
N SER A 289 -17.70 -15.51 -2.97
CA SER A 289 -18.66 -16.16 -2.08
C SER A 289 -18.18 -16.12 -0.61
N GLN A 290 -19.06 -16.47 0.33
CA GLN A 290 -18.73 -16.43 1.76
C GLN A 290 -17.58 -17.38 2.14
N ASN A 291 -17.42 -18.48 1.40
CA ASN A 291 -16.36 -19.47 1.62
C ASN A 291 -15.01 -19.03 1.02
N GLU A 292 -15.04 -18.11 0.06
CA GLU A 292 -13.86 -17.61 -0.67
C GLU A 292 -13.34 -16.27 -0.10
N GLN A 293 -13.97 -15.72 0.94
CA GLN A 293 -13.59 -14.41 1.51
C GLN A 293 -12.13 -14.36 1.99
N GLY A 294 -11.62 -15.47 2.53
CA GLY A 294 -10.22 -15.58 2.97
C GLY A 294 -9.24 -15.44 1.81
N GLU A 295 -9.53 -16.14 0.71
CA GLU A 295 -8.72 -16.13 -0.51
C GLU A 295 -8.78 -14.78 -1.22
N ALA A 296 -9.97 -14.19 -1.31
CA ALA A 296 -10.20 -12.86 -1.85
C ALA A 296 -9.40 -11.79 -1.09
N SER A 297 -9.41 -11.84 0.25
CA SER A 297 -8.62 -10.95 1.11
C SER A 297 -7.10 -11.18 0.97
N GLY A 298 -6.69 -12.45 0.81
CA GLY A 298 -5.31 -12.83 0.51
C GLY A 298 -4.83 -12.23 -0.81
N LEU A 299 -5.61 -12.37 -1.88
CA LEU A 299 -5.34 -11.77 -3.19
C LEU A 299 -5.27 -10.24 -3.13
N LEU A 300 -6.18 -9.60 -2.40
CA LEU A 300 -6.16 -8.15 -2.16
C LEU A 300 -4.84 -7.72 -1.52
N SER A 301 -4.44 -8.41 -0.46
CA SER A 301 -3.25 -8.08 0.33
C SER A 301 -1.98 -8.33 -0.49
N THR A 302 -1.93 -9.42 -1.23
CA THR A 302 -0.83 -9.74 -2.16
C THR A 302 -0.72 -8.69 -3.25
N GLY A 303 -1.83 -8.36 -3.93
CA GLY A 303 -1.87 -7.30 -4.95
C GLY A 303 -1.44 -5.94 -4.40
N ARG A 304 -1.79 -5.64 -3.13
CA ARG A 304 -1.31 -4.45 -2.43
C ARG A 304 0.21 -4.41 -2.34
N VAL A 305 0.81 -5.46 -1.78
CA VAL A 305 2.26 -5.51 -1.52
C VAL A 305 3.05 -5.51 -2.82
N ILE A 306 2.60 -6.24 -3.84
CA ILE A 306 3.21 -6.22 -5.17
C ILE A 306 3.14 -4.81 -5.77
N GLY A 307 1.96 -4.18 -5.75
CA GLY A 307 1.78 -2.82 -6.28
C GLY A 307 2.67 -1.80 -5.57
N GLN A 308 2.75 -1.84 -4.24
CA GLN A 308 3.63 -0.97 -3.45
C GLN A 308 5.11 -1.18 -3.79
N SER A 309 5.53 -2.43 -3.95
CA SER A 309 6.92 -2.77 -4.26
C SER A 309 7.31 -2.32 -5.67
N LEU A 310 6.44 -2.56 -6.65
CA LEU A 310 6.60 -2.04 -8.02
C LEU A 310 6.62 -0.51 -8.06
N SER A 311 5.80 0.14 -7.23
CA SER A 311 5.77 1.61 -7.11
C SER A 311 7.16 2.16 -6.80
N VAL A 312 7.77 1.70 -5.70
CA VAL A 312 9.09 2.19 -5.28
C VAL A 312 10.15 1.82 -6.32
N ALA A 313 10.12 0.60 -6.84
CA ALA A 313 11.14 0.12 -7.77
C ALA A 313 11.15 0.90 -9.10
N LEU A 314 10.00 1.05 -9.74
CA LEU A 314 9.88 1.73 -11.04
C LEU A 314 10.09 3.23 -10.90
N THR A 315 9.40 3.84 -9.96
CA THR A 315 9.47 5.29 -9.73
C THR A 315 10.84 5.69 -9.18
N GLY A 316 11.44 4.86 -8.31
CA GLY A 316 12.81 5.03 -7.83
C GLY A 316 13.83 4.93 -8.96
N THR A 317 13.66 3.99 -9.89
CA THR A 317 14.52 3.85 -11.08
C THR A 317 14.46 5.09 -11.97
N VAL A 318 13.28 5.67 -12.18
CA VAL A 318 13.14 6.94 -12.92
C VAL A 318 13.84 8.08 -12.19
N PHE A 319 13.64 8.18 -10.88
CA PHE A 319 14.25 9.23 -10.05
C PHE A 319 15.79 9.15 -10.04
N VAL A 320 16.36 7.95 -9.92
CA VAL A 320 17.82 7.73 -9.97
C VAL A 320 18.37 7.84 -11.39
N GLY A 321 17.68 7.29 -12.38
CA GLY A 321 18.11 7.32 -13.78
C GLY A 321 18.23 8.73 -14.35
N LEU A 322 17.42 9.66 -13.85
CA LEU A 322 17.51 11.09 -14.18
C LEU A 322 18.47 11.89 -13.29
N GLY A 323 19.21 11.22 -12.40
CA GLY A 323 20.20 11.84 -11.51
C GLY A 323 19.61 12.51 -10.26
N GLY A 324 18.31 12.35 -9.97
CA GLY A 324 17.63 13.02 -8.87
C GLY A 324 18.22 12.67 -7.49
N ALA A 325 18.50 11.38 -7.24
CA ALA A 325 19.11 10.96 -5.98
C ALA A 325 20.56 11.45 -5.82
N ALA A 326 21.35 11.44 -6.90
CA ALA A 326 22.71 11.96 -6.87
C ALA A 326 22.70 13.48 -6.59
N ALA A 327 21.80 14.22 -7.22
CA ALA A 327 21.60 15.64 -6.97
C ALA A 327 21.20 15.92 -5.51
N GLY A 328 20.30 15.12 -4.94
CA GLY A 328 19.84 15.25 -3.56
C GLY A 328 20.95 15.06 -2.53
N THR A 329 21.75 13.99 -2.68
CA THR A 329 22.91 13.76 -1.79
C THR A 329 23.95 14.89 -1.86
N LEU A 330 24.20 15.44 -3.04
CA LEU A 330 25.11 16.58 -3.23
C LEU A 330 24.53 17.87 -2.62
N LEU A 331 23.23 18.10 -2.72
CA LEU A 331 22.55 19.25 -2.10
C LEU A 331 22.66 19.21 -0.58
N VAL A 332 22.52 18.02 0.02
CA VAL A 332 22.72 17.82 1.47
C VAL A 332 24.17 18.09 1.85
N ALA A 333 25.13 17.58 1.08
CA ALA A 333 26.56 17.82 1.33
C ALA A 333 26.91 19.32 1.21
N GLN A 334 26.44 20.01 0.17
CA GLN A 334 26.62 21.46 0.02
C GLN A 334 26.05 22.23 1.20
N ARG A 335 24.84 21.86 1.67
CA ARG A 335 24.22 22.48 2.84
C ARG A 335 25.03 22.26 4.12
N ALA A 336 25.56 21.05 4.33
CA ALA A 336 26.42 20.73 5.47
C ALA A 336 27.72 21.54 5.49
N HIS A 337 28.32 21.76 4.32
CA HIS A 337 29.54 22.57 4.16
C HIS A 337 29.27 24.08 3.98
N LYS A 338 28.02 24.54 4.10
CA LYS A 338 27.59 25.94 3.86
C LYS A 338 28.00 26.50 2.49
N ILE A 339 28.09 25.63 1.49
CA ILE A 339 28.37 26.00 0.10
C ILE A 339 27.05 26.46 -0.54
N ALA A 340 27.12 27.51 -1.37
CA ALA A 340 25.96 27.99 -2.12
C ALA A 340 25.38 26.85 -2.99
N GLN A 341 24.09 26.54 -2.80
CA GLN A 341 23.43 25.50 -3.56
C GLN A 341 23.40 25.87 -5.05
N THR A 342 23.85 24.95 -5.89
CA THR A 342 23.90 25.18 -7.33
C THR A 342 22.51 24.98 -7.93
N SER A 343 22.00 25.97 -8.67
CA SER A 343 20.69 25.89 -9.36
C SER A 343 20.59 24.68 -10.29
N ALA A 344 21.71 24.27 -10.89
CA ALA A 344 21.79 23.06 -11.70
C ALA A 344 21.39 21.78 -10.93
N LEU A 345 21.88 21.60 -9.70
CA LEU A 345 21.56 20.43 -8.88
C LEU A 345 20.09 20.43 -8.47
N GLN A 346 19.54 21.60 -8.10
CA GLN A 346 18.12 21.73 -7.78
C GLN A 346 17.25 21.38 -8.99
N ASN A 347 17.62 21.82 -10.19
CA ASN A 347 16.91 21.50 -11.42
C ASN A 347 16.96 20.01 -11.77
N THR A 348 18.11 19.35 -11.61
CA THR A 348 18.24 17.89 -11.82
C THR A 348 17.41 17.10 -10.82
N PHE A 349 17.40 17.51 -9.54
CA PHE A 349 16.54 16.90 -8.54
C PHE A 349 15.06 17.02 -8.92
N ILE A 350 14.62 18.23 -9.26
CA ILE A 350 13.23 18.53 -9.58
C ILE A 350 12.78 17.80 -10.84
N SER A 351 13.59 17.76 -11.90
CA SER A 351 13.22 17.07 -13.14
C SER A 351 13.05 15.56 -12.91
N GLY A 352 13.96 14.94 -12.14
CA GLY A 352 13.83 13.55 -11.72
C GLY A 352 12.57 13.31 -10.88
N PHE A 353 12.29 14.21 -9.93
CA PHE A 353 11.12 14.14 -9.06
C PHE A 353 9.80 14.30 -9.83
N HIS A 354 9.74 15.25 -10.78
CA HIS A 354 8.59 15.47 -11.65
C HIS A 354 8.31 14.26 -12.54
N ALA A 355 9.33 13.73 -13.21
CA ALA A 355 9.20 12.55 -14.04
C ALA A 355 8.71 11.34 -13.23
N ALA A 356 9.24 11.16 -12.02
CA ALA A 356 8.83 10.10 -11.11
C ALA A 356 7.34 10.23 -10.71
N LEU A 357 6.86 11.42 -10.36
CA LEU A 357 5.44 11.65 -10.06
C LEU A 357 4.53 11.53 -11.30
N LEU A 358 5.02 11.91 -12.49
CA LEU A 358 4.29 11.70 -13.74
C LEU A 358 4.15 10.21 -14.07
N THR A 359 5.17 9.37 -13.78
CA THR A 359 5.01 7.92 -13.92
C THR A 359 3.95 7.36 -12.97
N CYS A 360 3.86 7.89 -11.75
CA CYS A 360 2.79 7.55 -10.82
C CYS A 360 1.41 7.93 -11.38
N ALA A 361 1.29 9.14 -11.95
CA ALA A 361 0.05 9.59 -12.58
C ALA A 361 -0.33 8.71 -13.78
N LEU A 362 0.64 8.24 -14.57
CA LEU A 362 0.40 7.30 -15.66
C LEU A 362 -0.13 5.94 -15.15
N PHE A 363 0.40 5.42 -14.05
CA PHE A 363 -0.14 4.21 -13.42
C PHE A 363 -1.57 4.41 -12.91
N ALA A 364 -1.87 5.59 -12.33
CA ALA A 364 -3.24 5.93 -11.95
C ALA A 364 -4.16 5.99 -13.19
N ALA A 365 -3.71 6.57 -14.29
CA ALA A 365 -4.47 6.65 -15.54
C ALA A 365 -4.79 5.26 -16.13
N LEU A 366 -3.83 4.34 -16.13
CA LEU A 366 -4.08 2.93 -16.51
C LEU A 366 -5.07 2.26 -15.54
N GLY A 367 -4.99 2.59 -14.26
CA GLY A 367 -5.94 2.15 -13.25
C GLY A 367 -7.37 2.66 -13.49
N ILE A 368 -7.54 3.88 -14.01
CA ILE A 368 -8.86 4.43 -14.36
C ILE A 368 -9.48 3.58 -15.47
N PHE A 369 -8.71 3.26 -16.52
CA PHE A 369 -9.19 2.44 -17.62
C PHE A 369 -9.65 1.05 -17.15
N THR A 370 -8.83 0.38 -16.33
CA THR A 370 -9.19 -0.94 -15.76
C THR A 370 -10.39 -0.86 -14.81
N SER A 371 -10.52 0.24 -14.06
CA SER A 371 -11.66 0.46 -13.17
C SER A 371 -12.97 0.66 -13.93
N ILE A 372 -12.93 1.34 -15.08
CA ILE A 372 -14.08 1.52 -15.98
C ILE A 372 -14.40 0.20 -16.70
N ALA A 373 -13.37 -0.50 -17.19
CA ALA A 373 -13.51 -1.73 -17.96
C ALA A 373 -14.17 -2.87 -17.18
N ARG A 374 -14.11 -2.85 -15.83
CA ARG A 374 -14.65 -3.92 -14.98
C ARG A 374 -16.15 -4.26 -15.20
N GLY A 375 -16.95 -3.33 -15.72
CA GLY A 375 -18.38 -3.53 -15.99
C GLY A 375 -19.30 -3.48 -14.75
N GLU A 376 -20.57 -3.87 -14.90
CA GLU A 376 -21.50 -3.99 -13.77
C GLU A 376 -21.23 -5.24 -12.94
N GLY A 377 -21.10 -5.07 -11.62
CA GLY A 377 -21.09 -6.20 -10.71
C GLY A 377 -22.47 -6.84 -10.62
N ALA A 378 -22.53 -8.17 -10.55
CA ALA A 378 -23.77 -8.97 -10.47
C ALA A 378 -24.78 -8.55 -9.37
N GLY A 379 -24.39 -7.69 -8.43
CA GLY A 379 -25.26 -7.09 -7.42
C GLY A 379 -26.18 -5.97 -7.91
N SER A 380 -25.95 -5.35 -9.08
CA SER A 380 -26.87 -4.32 -9.63
C SER A 380 -28.17 -4.94 -10.17
N VAL A 381 -28.12 -6.18 -10.64
CA VAL A 381 -29.25 -6.86 -11.30
C VAL A 381 -30.35 -7.28 -10.31
N LYS A 382 -30.05 -7.39 -9.01
CA LYS A 382 -31.04 -7.77 -7.98
C LYS A 382 -31.88 -6.60 -7.43
N ARG A 383 -31.72 -5.39 -7.95
CA ARG A 383 -32.49 -4.20 -7.53
C ARG A 383 -33.22 -3.50 -8.69
N ALA A 384 -33.62 -4.25 -9.72
CA ALA A 384 -34.54 -3.77 -10.76
C ALA A 384 -35.91 -4.42 -10.58
#